data_AF-A0A4Q0IH91-F1
#
_entry.id   AF-A0A4Q0IH91-F1
#
_cell.length_a   1.000
_cell.length_b   1.000
_cell.length_c   1.000
_cell.angle_alpha   90.00
_cell.angle_beta   90.00
_cell.angle_gamma   90.00
#
_symmetry.space_group_name_H-M   'P 1'
#
loop_
_entity.id
_entity.type
_entity.pdbx_description
1 polymer ?
#
loop_
_entity_poly.entity_id
_entity_poly.type
_entity_poly.pdbx_seq_one_letter_code
_entity_poly.pdbx_strand_id
1 'polypeptide(L)' 'IFDFEVPTALPGVDPNILDPRDTYANPAEWTEKADKLAEMFINNFKKFEGNEAGKALVAAGPHVEK' A
#
# COMPACT_ATOMS: atom_id res chain seq x y z
N ILE A 1 2.35 2.08 -4.92
CA ILE A 1 1.15 2.32 -4.08
C ILE A 1 1.51 2.48 -2.61
N PHE A 2 1.96 1.46 -1.87
CA PHE A 2 2.21 1.57 -0.41
C PHE A 2 3.68 1.71 0.01
N ASP A 3 4.63 1.53 -0.92
CA ASP A 3 6.08 1.69 -0.70
C ASP A 3 6.67 0.90 0.47
N PHE A 4 6.08 -0.26 0.77
CA PHE A 4 6.63 -1.18 1.75
C PHE A 4 7.78 -2.00 1.17
N GLU A 5 8.78 -2.30 2.01
CA GLU A 5 9.75 -3.34 1.73
C GLU A 5 9.13 -4.70 2.00
N VAL A 6 9.01 -5.53 0.96
CA VAL A 6 8.45 -6.88 1.05
C VAL A 6 9.59 -7.88 0.90
N PRO A 7 9.72 -8.87 1.80
CA PRO A 7 10.76 -9.89 1.69
C PRO A 7 10.54 -10.76 0.44
N THR A 8 11.63 -11.13 -0.23
CA THR A 8 11.58 -12.02 -1.41
C THR A 8 11.58 -13.50 -1.06
N ALA A 9 11.90 -13.86 0.19
CA ALA A 9 11.86 -15.23 0.70
C ALA A 9 11.67 -15.24 2.21
N LEU A 10 11.02 -16.29 2.71
CA LEU A 10 10.82 -16.53 4.15
C LEU A 10 10.79 -18.05 4.41
N PRO A 11 11.64 -18.61 5.30
CA PRO A 11 11.69 -20.06 5.53
C PRO A 11 10.34 -20.64 5.95
N GLY A 12 9.93 -21.73 5.28
CA GLY A 12 8.66 -22.40 5.55
C GLY A 12 7.43 -21.69 4.96
N VAL A 13 7.62 -20.67 4.12
CA VAL A 13 6.54 -19.91 3.48
C VAL A 13 6.68 -19.98 1.97
N ASP A 14 5.55 -20.15 1.27
CA ASP A 14 5.48 -20.12 -0.19
C ASP A 14 5.82 -18.69 -0.70
N PRO A 15 6.85 -18.52 -1.55
CA PRO A 15 7.19 -17.22 -2.10
C PRO A 15 6.04 -16.54 -2.87
N ASN A 16 5.12 -17.31 -3.47
CA ASN A 16 4.03 -16.78 -4.29
C ASN A 16 2.93 -16.06 -3.48
N ILE A 17 3.00 -16.10 -2.16
CA ILE A 17 2.08 -15.35 -1.28
C ILE A 17 2.73 -14.11 -0.65
N LEU A 18 4.04 -13.91 -0.83
CA LEU A 18 4.76 -12.80 -0.23
C LEU A 18 4.43 -11.49 -0.94
N ASP A 19 4.36 -11.53 -2.26
CA ASP A 19 3.83 -10.44 -3.06
C ASP A 19 2.31 -10.64 -3.24
N PRO A 20 1.46 -9.77 -2.66
CA PRO A 20 0.03 -9.93 -2.77
C PRO A 20 -0.46 -9.84 -4.23
N ARG A 21 0.31 -9.24 -5.15
CA ARG A 21 -0.02 -9.17 -6.59
C ARG A 21 -0.08 -10.56 -7.23
N ASP A 22 0.80 -11.47 -6.81
CA ASP A 22 0.94 -12.81 -7.38
C ASP A 22 -0.21 -13.76 -6.99
N THR A 23 -1.01 -13.36 -5.99
CA THR A 23 -2.21 -14.10 -5.56
C THR A 23 -3.46 -13.82 -6.38
N TYR A 24 -3.41 -12.83 -7.28
CA TYR A 24 -4.52 -12.48 -8.17
C TYR A 24 -4.38 -13.15 -9.53
N ALA A 25 -5.50 -13.60 -10.10
CA ALA A 25 -5.51 -14.13 -11.47
C ALA A 25 -5.13 -13.06 -12.51
N ASN A 26 -5.47 -11.79 -12.23
CA ASN A 26 -5.10 -10.64 -13.03
C ASN A 26 -4.48 -9.56 -12.11
N PRO A 27 -3.18 -9.24 -12.26
CA PRO A 27 -2.52 -8.21 -11.45
C PRO A 27 -3.20 -6.83 -11.52
N ALA A 28 -3.89 -6.49 -12.60
CA ALA A 28 -4.61 -5.23 -12.71
C ALA A 28 -5.77 -5.10 -11.70
N GLU A 29 -6.40 -6.21 -11.31
CA GLU A 29 -7.43 -6.20 -10.26
C GLU A 29 -6.84 -5.89 -8.89
N TRP A 30 -5.59 -6.31 -8.64
CA TRP A 30 -4.87 -5.92 -7.44
C TRP A 30 -4.61 -4.41 -7.43
N THR A 31 -4.14 -3.84 -8.56
CA THR A 31 -3.86 -2.40 -8.68
C THR A 31 -5.12 -1.58 -8.41
N GLU A 32 -6.27 -1.91 -9.02
CA GLU A 32 -7.54 -1.19 -8.79
C GLU A 32 -7.94 -1.19 -7.30
N LYS A 33 -7.82 -2.35 -6.65
CA LYS A 33 -8.16 -2.48 -5.23
C LYS A 33 -7.15 -1.76 -4.33
N ALA A 34 -5.87 -1.82 -4.67
CA ALA A 34 -4.80 -1.18 -3.93
C ALA A 34 -4.91 0.35 -4.01
N ASP A 35 -5.25 0.90 -5.18
CA ASP A 35 -5.52 2.33 -5.36
C ASP A 35 -6.73 2.79 -4.54
N LYS A 36 -7.83 2.02 -4.60
CA LYS A 36 -9.01 2.31 -3.78
C LYS A 36 -8.69 2.31 -2.29
N LEU A 37 -7.87 1.35 -1.84
CA LEU A 37 -7.42 1.30 -0.45
C LEU A 37 -6.53 2.49 -0.11
N ALA A 38 -5.58 2.85 -0.99
CA ALA A 38 -4.73 4.02 -0.83
C ALA A 38 -5.56 5.30 -0.67
N GLU A 39 -6.59 5.51 -1.50
CA GLU A 39 -7.51 6.64 -1.37
C GLU A 39 -8.23 6.67 -0.02
N MET A 40 -8.66 5.51 0.50
CA MET A 40 -9.27 5.42 1.82
C MET A 40 -8.30 5.82 2.93
N PHE A 41 -7.04 5.37 2.86
CA PHE A 41 -5.98 5.77 3.79
C PHE A 41 -5.71 7.27 3.74
N ILE A 42 -5.47 7.82 2.54
CA ILE A 42 -5.21 9.25 2.31
C ILE A 42 -6.36 10.09 2.87
N ASN A 43 -7.62 9.73 2.54
CA ASN A 43 -8.79 10.48 2.99
C ASN A 43 -8.98 10.43 4.51
N ASN A 44 -8.72 9.28 5.14
CA ASN A 44 -8.78 9.18 6.58
C ASN A 44 -7.66 9.97 7.25
N PHE A 45 -6.46 9.99 6.65
CA PHE A 45 -5.27 10.59 7.25
C PHE A 45 -5.33 12.13 7.32
N LYS A 46 -6.10 12.78 6.45
CA LYS A 46 -6.37 14.23 6.48
C LYS A 46 -6.75 14.77 7.86
N LYS A 47 -7.39 13.94 8.71
CA LYS A 47 -7.77 14.28 10.09
C LYS A 47 -6.57 14.56 11.01
N PHE A 48 -5.39 14.05 10.65
CA PHE A 48 -4.16 14.11 11.45
C PHE A 48 -3.16 15.15 10.94
N GLU A 49 -3.44 15.84 9.83
CA GLU A 49 -2.57 16.87 9.24
C GLU A 49 -2.66 18.24 9.94
N GLY A 50 -3.28 18.31 11.12
CA GLY A 50 -3.51 19.57 11.86
C GLY A 50 -2.26 20.22 12.45
N ASN A 51 -1.11 19.53 12.45
CA ASN A 51 0.18 20.05 12.91
C ASN A 51 1.31 19.65 11.95
N GLU A 52 2.49 20.21 12.15
CA GLU A 52 3.65 19.99 11.27
C GLU A 52 4.10 18.52 11.25
N ALA A 53 4.09 17.85 12.41
CA ALA A 53 4.45 16.44 12.51
C ALA A 53 3.51 15.55 11.69
N GLY A 54 2.20 15.78 11.77
CA GLY A 54 1.20 15.05 11.00
C GLY A 54 1.34 15.28 9.49
N LYS A 55 1.58 16.52 9.06
CA LYS A 55 1.85 16.83 7.65
C LYS A 55 3.11 16.14 7.13
N ALA A 56 4.16 16.06 7.93
CA ALA A 56 5.40 15.38 7.54
C ALA A 56 5.20 13.88 7.29
N LEU A 57 4.23 13.24 7.95
CA LEU A 57 3.93 11.82 7.77
C LEU A 57 3.19 11.48 6.47
N VAL A 58 2.59 12.47 5.79
CA VAL A 58 1.88 12.25 4.52
C VAL A 58 2.81 11.67 3.46
N ALA A 59 4.09 12.07 3.46
CA ALA A 59 5.09 11.59 2.51
C ALA A 59 5.42 10.10 2.65
N ALA A 60 5.13 9.49 3.79
CA ALA A 60 5.29 8.05 4.03
C ALA A 60 3.98 7.27 3.80
N GLY A 61 2.90 7.96 3.45
CA GLY A 61 1.61 7.35 3.14
C GLY A 61 1.55 6.77 1.73
N PRO A 62 0.45 6.07 1.39
CA PRO A 62 0.30 5.48 0.08
C PRO A 62 0.02 6.53 -1.01
N HIS A 63 0.29 6.15 -2.27
CA HIS A 63 0.02 6.92 -3.49
C HIS A 63 -0.82 6.12 -4.48
N VAL A 64 -1.59 6.83 -5.31
CA VAL A 64 -2.44 6.25 -6.36
C VAL A 64 -1.63 6.14 -7.65
N GLU A 65 -1.59 4.95 -8.25
CA GLU A 65 -0.82 4.60 -9.44
C GLU A 65 -1.72 4.71 -10.69
N LYS A 66 -2.17 5.94 -11.01
CA LYS A 66 -3.09 6.20 -12.14
C LYS A 66 -2.49 5.90 -13.51
#